data_AF-A0A520CKJ7-F1
#
_entry.id   AF-A0A520CKJ7-F1
#
_cell.length_a   1.000
_cell.length_b   1.000
_cell.length_c   1.000
_cell.angle_alpha   90.00
_cell.angle_beta   90.00
_cell.angle_gamma   90.00
#
_symmetry.space_group_name_H-M   'P 1'
#
loop_
_entity.id
_entity.type
_entity.pdbx_description
1 polymer ?
#
loop_
_entity_poly.entity_id
_entity_poly.type
_entity_poly.pdbx_seq_one_letter_code
_entity_poly.pdbx_strand_id
1 'polypeptide(L)'
;MRILATVYSDPEYYPPTLNAVGILAKQSEKIKILSRNIKDKEWDYPKNVELVKSGSFKPIRAIEKTNVLWKIASFLKFTFNFYKQIILFKPTWVICYDPIPLFSYKILSLFLIKKPKLWYHNHDILSIGVTKKYSVGWFAAKFERNSFKDMAIFSLPAQERKEYFQ
;
A
#
# COMPACT_ATOMS: atom_id res chain seq x y z
N MET A 1 1.35 13.82 -14.54
CA MET A 1 0.38 13.20 -13.59
C MET A 1 1.06 12.95 -12.25
N ARG A 2 0.31 13.00 -11.13
CA ARG A 2 0.84 12.72 -9.78
C ARG A 2 0.34 11.38 -9.26
N ILE A 3 1.26 10.53 -8.80
CA ILE A 3 0.97 9.16 -8.38
C ILE A 3 1.38 8.98 -6.92
N LEU A 4 0.47 8.46 -6.09
CA LEU A 4 0.78 8.01 -4.74
C LEU A 4 0.76 6.48 -4.72
N ALA A 5 1.93 5.86 -4.71
CA ALA A 5 2.10 4.43 -4.52
C ALA A 5 2.15 4.09 -3.03
N THR A 6 1.51 3.00 -2.62
CA THR A 6 1.44 2.59 -1.23
C THR A 6 1.74 1.09 -1.08
N VAL A 7 2.67 0.79 -0.19
CA VAL A 7 3.13 -0.56 0.14
C VAL A 7 3.22 -0.62 1.66
N TYR A 8 2.55 -1.54 2.34
CA TYR A 8 2.61 -1.56 3.82
C TYR A 8 3.93 -2.12 4.35
N SER A 9 4.61 -2.94 3.56
CA SER A 9 5.98 -3.36 3.78
C SER A 9 6.95 -2.25 3.35
N ASP A 10 8.04 -2.62 2.70
CA ASP A 10 9.00 -1.72 2.09
C ASP A 10 9.04 -2.04 0.58
N PRO A 11 8.91 -1.05 -0.32
CA PRO A 11 8.95 -1.29 -1.76
C PRO A 11 10.23 -2.00 -2.20
N GLU A 12 11.33 -1.82 -1.47
CA GLU A 12 12.62 -2.41 -1.84
C GLU A 12 12.74 -3.91 -1.52
N TYR A 13 11.76 -4.51 -0.84
CA TYR A 13 11.69 -5.98 -0.74
C TYR A 13 11.13 -6.62 -2.01
N TYR A 14 10.65 -5.82 -2.95
CA TYR A 14 9.97 -6.28 -4.16
C TYR A 14 10.59 -5.61 -5.39
N PRO A 15 11.63 -6.20 -6.00
CA PRO A 15 12.23 -5.67 -7.23
C PRO A 15 11.23 -5.35 -8.35
N PRO A 16 10.13 -6.11 -8.55
CA PRO A 16 9.09 -5.74 -9.51
C PRO A 16 8.42 -4.39 -9.21
N THR A 17 8.21 -4.06 -7.94
CA THR A 17 7.65 -2.76 -7.51
C THR A 17 8.61 -1.64 -7.88
N LEU A 18 9.92 -1.82 -7.65
CA LEU A 18 10.94 -0.82 -8.02
C LEU A 18 11.00 -0.59 -9.54
N ASN A 19 10.95 -1.67 -10.32
CA ASN A 19 10.90 -1.58 -11.78
C ASN A 19 9.64 -0.84 -12.26
N ALA A 20 8.46 -1.19 -11.72
CA ALA A 20 7.21 -0.53 -12.04
C ALA A 20 7.26 0.98 -11.72
N VAL A 21 7.81 1.36 -10.56
CA VAL A 21 8.04 2.76 -10.20
C VAL A 21 8.97 3.45 -11.22
N GLY A 22 10.05 2.79 -11.63
CA GLY A 22 10.98 3.33 -12.63
C GLY A 22 10.32 3.59 -13.99
N ILE A 23 9.42 2.70 -14.43
CA ILE A 23 8.65 2.87 -15.66
C ILE A 23 7.64 4.02 -15.50
N LEU A 24 6.88 4.03 -14.40
CA LEU A 24 5.90 5.08 -14.11
C LEU A 24 6.54 6.46 -13.96
N ALA A 25 7.75 6.53 -13.42
CA ALA A 25 8.50 7.78 -13.25
C ALA A 25 8.73 8.49 -14.59
N LYS A 26 8.91 7.74 -15.69
CA LYS A 26 9.07 8.31 -17.05
C LYS A 26 7.79 8.95 -17.59
N GLN A 27 6.63 8.57 -17.07
CA GLN A 27 5.31 9.01 -17.55
C GLN A 27 4.58 9.91 -16.54
N SER A 28 5.20 10.21 -15.40
CA SER A 28 4.60 10.97 -14.32
C SER A 28 5.44 12.21 -13.99
N GLU A 29 4.74 13.20 -13.47
CA GLU A 29 5.35 14.46 -13.04
C GLU A 29 6.04 14.25 -11.70
N LYS A 30 5.36 13.56 -10.78
CA LYS A 30 5.88 13.23 -9.46
C LYS A 30 5.24 11.95 -8.92
N ILE A 31 6.03 11.11 -8.28
CA ILE A 31 5.59 9.93 -7.55
C ILE A 31 5.95 10.11 -6.08
N LYS A 32 5.01 9.81 -5.19
CA LYS A 32 5.30 9.55 -3.78
C LYS A 32 5.06 8.09 -3.48
N ILE A 33 5.97 7.47 -2.74
CA ILE A 33 5.82 6.10 -2.26
C ILE A 33 5.65 6.17 -0.76
N LEU A 34 4.51 5.71 -0.24
CA LEU A 34 4.29 5.59 1.20
C LEU A 34 4.56 4.16 1.65
N SER A 35 5.46 3.99 2.62
CA SER A 35 5.76 2.70 3.21
C SER A 35 5.92 2.78 4.73
N ARG A 36 5.95 1.64 5.43
CA ARG A 36 6.37 1.65 6.83
C ARG A 36 7.88 1.86 6.93
N ASN A 37 8.31 2.43 8.05
CA ASN A 37 9.72 2.58 8.36
C ASN A 37 10.31 1.25 8.90
N ILE A 38 10.65 0.32 8.00
CA ILE A 38 11.10 -1.05 8.37
C ILE A 38 12.43 -1.47 7.73
N LYS A 39 13.00 -0.61 6.89
CA LYS A 39 14.29 -0.80 6.22
C LYS A 39 15.06 0.52 6.30
N ASP A 40 16.35 0.41 6.58
CA ASP A 40 17.25 1.53 6.85
C ASP A 40 18.08 1.95 5.61
N LYS A 41 18.13 1.08 4.60
CA LYS A 41 18.77 1.40 3.32
C LYS A 41 17.76 2.05 2.39
N GLU A 42 18.23 3.05 1.65
CA GLU A 42 17.47 3.73 0.61
C GLU A 42 17.99 3.31 -0.76
N TRP A 43 17.06 2.91 -1.62
CA TRP A 43 17.29 2.70 -3.04
C TRP A 43 17.49 4.03 -3.77
N ASP A 44 18.30 4.03 -4.82
CA ASP A 44 18.47 5.20 -5.69
C ASP A 44 17.26 5.34 -6.63
N TYR A 45 16.26 6.09 -6.16
CA TYR A 45 15.04 6.34 -6.90
C TYR A 45 15.23 7.44 -7.97
N PRO A 46 14.47 7.42 -9.08
CA PRO A 46 14.44 8.52 -10.03
C PRO A 46 14.14 9.86 -9.33
N LYS A 47 14.68 10.97 -9.84
CA LYS A 47 14.60 12.31 -9.20
C LYS A 47 13.19 12.81 -8.90
N ASN A 48 12.18 12.34 -9.64
CA ASN A 48 10.78 12.71 -9.43
C ASN A 48 10.01 11.74 -8.50
N VAL A 49 10.72 10.84 -7.83
CA VAL A 49 10.16 9.85 -6.90
C VAL A 49 10.64 10.19 -5.48
N GLU A 50 9.69 10.26 -4.55
CA GLU A 50 9.95 10.58 -3.14
C GLU A 50 9.43 9.44 -2.26
N LEU A 51 10.30 8.87 -1.44
CA LEU A 51 9.93 7.84 -0.46
C LEU A 51 9.52 8.49 0.86
N VAL A 52 8.30 8.23 1.29
CA VAL A 52 7.73 8.71 2.55
C VAL A 52 7.59 7.53 3.50
N LYS A 53 8.43 7.48 4.54
CA LYS A 53 8.37 6.46 5.58
C LYS A 53 7.38 6.84 6.67
N SER A 54 6.56 5.88 7.10
CA SER A 54 5.57 6.04 8.16
C SER A 54 6.02 5.39 9.46
N GLY A 55 5.97 6.17 10.55
CA GLY A 55 6.27 5.71 11.90
C GLY A 55 7.75 5.68 12.24
N SER A 56 8.06 5.26 13.46
CA SER A 56 9.45 5.02 13.89
C SER A 56 10.02 3.77 13.23
N PHE A 57 11.33 3.79 12.99
CA PHE A 57 12.04 2.65 12.42
C PHE A 57 11.89 1.42 13.33
N LYS A 58 11.47 0.29 12.74
CA LYS A 58 11.49 -1.01 13.42
C LYS A 58 11.67 -2.14 12.40
N PRO A 59 12.72 -2.98 12.52
CA PRO A 59 12.95 -4.06 11.57
C PRO A 59 11.86 -5.13 11.66
N ILE A 60 11.62 -5.84 10.55
CA ILE A 60 10.52 -6.83 10.41
C ILE A 60 10.52 -7.86 11.56
N ARG A 61 11.69 -8.45 11.87
CA ARG A 61 11.83 -9.47 12.93
C ARG A 61 11.44 -8.94 14.31
N ALA A 62 11.65 -7.65 14.57
CA ALA A 62 11.22 -7.03 15.82
C ALA A 62 9.71 -6.76 15.83
N ILE A 63 9.13 -6.38 14.68
CA ILE A 63 7.68 -6.17 14.53
C ILE A 63 6.89 -7.46 14.80
N GLU A 64 7.38 -8.60 14.33
CA GLU A 64 6.69 -9.89 14.54
C GLU A 64 6.43 -10.17 16.02
N LYS A 65 7.43 -9.86 16.87
CA LYS A 65 7.41 -10.03 18.33
C LYS A 65 6.63 -8.94 19.09
N THR A 66 6.17 -7.88 18.41
CA THR A 66 5.39 -6.84 19.08
C THR A 66 3.96 -7.28 19.38
N ASN A 67 3.39 -6.66 20.42
CA ASN A 67 2.00 -6.86 20.79
C ASN A 67 1.01 -6.30 19.74
N VAL A 68 -0.25 -6.71 19.87
CA VAL A 68 -1.32 -6.36 18.95
C VAL A 68 -1.60 -4.84 18.95
N LEU A 69 -1.55 -4.20 20.12
CA LEU A 69 -1.80 -2.76 20.26
C LEU A 69 -0.82 -1.93 19.44
N TRP A 70 0.47 -2.28 19.45
CA TRP A 70 1.48 -1.61 18.65
C TRP A 70 1.20 -1.77 17.14
N LYS A 71 0.79 -2.98 16.71
CA LYS A 71 0.45 -3.24 15.29
C LYS A 71 -0.77 -2.43 14.85
N ILE A 72 -1.77 -2.28 15.71
CA ILE A 72 -2.93 -1.41 15.46
C ILE A 72 -2.50 0.06 15.39
N ALA A 73 -1.73 0.55 16.38
CA ALA A 73 -1.24 1.92 16.39
C ALA A 73 -0.39 2.24 15.15
N SER A 74 0.47 1.31 14.73
CA SER A 74 1.26 1.41 13.50
C SER A 74 0.36 1.50 12.25
N PHE A 75 -0.71 0.71 12.18
CA PHE A 75 -1.65 0.76 11.07
C PHE A 75 -2.44 2.09 11.04
N LEU A 76 -2.90 2.57 12.19
CA LEU A 76 -3.61 3.85 12.30
C LEU A 76 -2.68 5.01 11.91
N LYS A 77 -1.41 4.98 12.35
CA LYS A 77 -0.41 5.97 11.96
C LYS A 77 -0.15 5.96 10.46
N PHE A 78 0.00 4.77 9.86
CA PHE A 78 0.13 4.62 8.40
C PHE A 78 -1.09 5.19 7.68
N THR A 79 -2.29 4.84 8.12
CA THR A 79 -3.56 5.32 7.55
C THR A 79 -3.69 6.84 7.63
N PHE A 80 -3.30 7.44 8.75
CA PHE A 80 -3.28 8.90 8.89
C PHE A 80 -2.25 9.58 7.98
N ASN A 81 -1.05 9.01 7.87
CA ASN A 81 -0.03 9.50 6.95
C ASN A 81 -0.49 9.37 5.49
N PHE A 82 -1.17 8.27 5.13
CA PHE A 82 -1.78 8.07 3.82
C PHE A 82 -2.83 9.14 3.52
N TYR A 83 -3.73 9.41 4.46
CA TYR A 83 -4.70 10.50 4.35
C TYR A 83 -4.01 11.84 4.08
N LYS A 84 -3.00 12.19 4.88
CA LYS A 84 -2.22 13.42 4.70
C LYS A 84 -1.60 13.50 3.31
N GLN A 85 -1.02 12.41 2.81
CA GLN A 85 -0.46 12.40 1.45
C GLN A 85 -1.56 12.63 0.42
N ILE A 86 -2.74 12.01 0.53
CA ILE A 86 -3.85 12.26 -0.42
C ILE A 86 -4.26 13.74 -0.42
N ILE A 87 -4.44 14.34 0.77
CA ILE A 87 -4.90 15.74 0.89
C ILE A 87 -3.85 16.75 0.41
N LEU A 88 -2.59 16.57 0.81
CA LEU A 88 -1.52 17.52 0.50
C LEU A 88 -0.98 17.33 -0.92
N PHE A 89 -0.73 16.09 -1.32
CA PHE A 89 -0.15 15.77 -2.62
C PHE A 89 -1.19 15.79 -3.74
N LYS A 90 -2.48 15.63 -3.41
CA LYS A 90 -3.61 15.62 -4.37
C LYS A 90 -3.32 14.72 -5.59
N PRO A 91 -3.01 13.44 -5.38
CA PRO A 91 -2.66 12.53 -6.46
C PRO A 91 -3.84 12.34 -7.42
N THR A 92 -3.54 12.10 -8.69
CA THR A 92 -4.55 11.65 -9.66
C THR A 92 -4.80 10.15 -9.52
N TRP A 93 -3.74 9.40 -9.20
CA TRP A 93 -3.74 7.96 -9.01
C TRP A 93 -3.21 7.58 -7.64
N VAL A 94 -3.91 6.66 -6.99
CA VAL A 94 -3.41 5.93 -5.82
C VAL A 94 -3.19 4.48 -6.25
N ILE A 95 -1.97 3.99 -6.06
CA ILE A 95 -1.62 2.59 -6.31
C ILE A 95 -1.47 1.89 -4.96
N CYS A 96 -2.23 0.81 -4.74
CA CYS A 96 -2.08 -0.05 -3.56
C CYS A 96 -1.46 -1.37 -4.01
N TYR A 97 -0.30 -1.73 -3.45
CA TYR A 97 0.46 -2.94 -3.86
C TYR A 97 0.16 -4.20 -3.04
N ASP A 98 -0.63 -4.06 -1.98
CA ASP A 98 -1.03 -5.17 -1.12
C ASP A 98 -2.40 -4.90 -0.45
N PRO A 99 -3.04 -5.92 0.15
CA PRO A 99 -4.35 -5.77 0.76
C PRO A 99 -4.41 -4.75 1.92
N ILE A 100 -3.31 -4.50 2.63
CA ILE A 100 -3.33 -3.63 3.83
C ILE A 100 -3.46 -2.13 3.44
N PRO A 101 -2.68 -1.57 2.49
CA PRO A 101 -2.92 -0.23 1.96
C PRO A 101 -4.26 -0.12 1.25
N LEU A 102 -4.73 -1.18 0.58
CA LEU A 102 -6.07 -1.18 0.01
C LEU A 102 -7.14 -1.00 1.10
N PHE A 103 -7.04 -1.77 2.19
CA PHE A 103 -7.94 -1.63 3.32
C PHE A 103 -7.85 -0.25 3.97
N SER A 104 -6.63 0.28 4.14
CA SER A 104 -6.41 1.64 4.60
C SER A 104 -7.10 2.66 3.70
N TYR A 105 -6.92 2.57 2.37
CA TYR A 105 -7.57 3.43 1.40
C TYR A 105 -9.10 3.36 1.50
N LYS A 106 -9.69 2.17 1.72
CA LYS A 106 -11.13 2.04 1.90
C LYS A 106 -11.64 2.80 3.10
N ILE A 107 -10.98 2.67 4.25
CA ILE A 107 -11.31 3.46 5.44
C ILE A 107 -11.26 4.96 5.10
N LEU A 108 -10.17 5.40 4.46
CA LEU A 108 -9.99 6.81 4.10
C LEU A 108 -11.03 7.31 3.09
N SER A 109 -11.44 6.48 2.15
CA SER A 109 -12.38 6.84 1.09
C SER A 109 -13.75 7.25 1.61
N LEU A 110 -14.10 6.90 2.85
CA LEU A 110 -15.31 7.37 3.53
C LEU A 110 -15.23 8.86 3.91
N PHE A 111 -14.02 9.40 4.03
CA PHE A 111 -13.74 10.78 4.47
C PHE A 111 -13.23 11.67 3.33
N LEU A 112 -12.96 11.12 2.15
CA LEU A 112 -12.47 11.88 1.00
C LEU A 112 -13.64 12.42 0.16
N ILE A 113 -13.72 13.75 0.04
CA ILE A 113 -14.67 14.44 -0.84
C ILE A 113 -14.38 14.09 -2.31
N LYS A 114 -13.11 14.17 -2.71
CA LYS A 114 -12.64 13.81 -4.07
C LYS A 114 -11.70 12.62 -3.99
N LYS A 115 -12.13 11.50 -4.57
CA LYS A 115 -11.37 10.24 -4.55
C LYS A 115 -10.43 10.19 -5.76
N PRO A 116 -9.12 9.94 -5.57
CA PRO A 116 -8.23 9.64 -6.68
C PRO A 116 -8.64 8.32 -7.36
N LYS A 117 -8.21 8.11 -8.59
CA LYS A 117 -8.40 6.82 -9.25
C LYS A 117 -7.59 5.76 -8.52
N LEU A 118 -8.23 4.66 -8.16
CA LEU A 118 -7.60 3.57 -7.43
C LEU A 118 -7.08 2.53 -8.42
N TRP A 119 -5.79 2.23 -8.35
CA TRP A 119 -5.16 1.09 -8.99
C TRP A 119 -4.73 0.12 -7.91
N TYR A 120 -5.29 -1.09 -7.95
CA TYR A 120 -4.85 -2.18 -7.10
C TYR A 120 -3.92 -3.14 -7.85
N HIS A 121 -2.74 -3.36 -7.30
CA HIS A 121 -1.81 -4.40 -7.72
C HIS A 121 -1.61 -5.33 -6.53
N ASN A 122 -1.73 -6.64 -6.72
CA ASN A 122 -1.49 -7.58 -5.65
C ASN A 122 -0.30 -8.48 -6.00
N HIS A 123 0.73 -8.47 -5.14
CA HIS A 123 1.91 -9.34 -5.26
C HIS A 123 1.76 -10.69 -4.57
N ASP A 124 0.90 -10.84 -3.56
CA ASP A 124 0.72 -12.03 -2.75
C ASP A 124 -0.74 -12.17 -2.25
N ILE A 125 -1.27 -13.39 -2.35
CA ILE A 125 -2.62 -13.70 -1.87
C ILE A 125 -2.59 -13.83 -0.34
N LEU A 126 -3.27 -12.92 0.36
CA LEU A 126 -3.47 -13.03 1.81
C LEU A 126 -4.56 -14.07 2.09
N SER A 127 -4.15 -15.31 2.37
CA SER A 127 -5.10 -16.37 2.73
C SER A 127 -5.70 -16.13 4.12
N ILE A 128 -7.02 -15.88 4.18
CA ILE A 128 -7.77 -15.62 5.42
C ILE A 128 -7.53 -16.73 6.48
N GLY A 129 -7.41 -17.99 6.06
CA GLY A 129 -7.20 -19.14 6.93
C GLY A 129 -5.85 -19.17 7.68
N VAL A 130 -4.83 -18.48 7.16
CA VAL A 130 -3.50 -18.39 7.78
C VAL A 130 -3.35 -17.10 8.60
N THR A 131 -4.16 -16.08 8.32
CA THR A 131 -4.14 -14.82 9.07
C THR A 131 -4.83 -14.95 10.43
N LYS A 132 -4.19 -14.44 11.49
CA LYS A 132 -4.79 -14.39 12.83
C LYS A 132 -6.10 -13.58 12.79
N LYS A 133 -7.21 -14.19 13.23
CA LYS A 133 -8.53 -13.54 13.31
C LYS A 133 -8.44 -12.19 14.03
N TYR A 134 -9.19 -11.20 13.53
CA TYR A 134 -9.24 -9.82 14.02
C TYR A 134 -7.93 -9.03 13.96
N SER A 135 -6.90 -9.55 13.28
CA SER A 135 -5.73 -8.74 12.93
C SER A 135 -6.05 -7.79 11.77
N VAL A 136 -5.20 -6.76 11.58
CA VAL A 136 -5.27 -5.86 10.42
C VAL A 136 -5.25 -6.65 9.11
N GLY A 137 -4.42 -7.69 9.01
CA GLY A 137 -4.36 -8.57 7.83
C GLY A 137 -5.66 -9.35 7.60
N TRP A 138 -6.31 -9.82 8.67
CA TRP A 138 -7.60 -10.51 8.57
C TRP A 138 -8.70 -9.59 8.04
N PHE A 139 -8.78 -8.36 8.54
CA PHE A 139 -9.71 -7.37 8.00
C PHE A 139 -9.36 -7.04 6.55
N ALA A 140 -8.09 -6.79 6.24
CA ALA A 140 -7.66 -6.49 4.87
C ALA A 140 -8.07 -7.59 3.87
N ALA A 141 -7.83 -8.85 4.20
CA ALA A 141 -8.22 -9.98 3.37
C ALA A 141 -9.75 -10.11 3.23
N LYS A 142 -10.52 -9.87 4.31
CA LYS A 142 -11.99 -9.91 4.27
C LYS A 142 -12.59 -8.81 3.38
N PHE A 143 -12.00 -7.61 3.40
CA PHE A 143 -12.51 -6.45 2.66
C PHE A 143 -11.98 -6.34 1.23
N GLU A 144 -10.94 -7.08 0.88
CA GLU A 144 -10.31 -7.04 -0.44
C GLU A 144 -11.31 -7.27 -1.58
N ARG A 145 -12.13 -8.33 -1.53
CA ARG A 145 -13.09 -8.64 -2.58
C ARG A 145 -14.13 -7.54 -2.79
N ASN A 146 -14.66 -7.01 -1.69
CA ASN A 146 -15.63 -5.91 -1.72
C ASN A 146 -15.02 -4.61 -2.26
N SER A 147 -13.69 -4.56 -2.40
CA SER A 147 -13.00 -3.37 -2.84
C SER A 147 -12.96 -3.21 -4.36
N PHE A 148 -13.12 -4.29 -5.12
CA PHE A 148 -12.98 -4.30 -6.58
C PHE A 148 -13.95 -3.35 -7.29
N LYS A 149 -15.17 -3.20 -6.77
CA LYS A 149 -16.20 -2.32 -7.35
C LYS A 149 -15.81 -0.84 -7.47
N ASP A 150 -14.85 -0.39 -6.66
CA ASP A 150 -14.41 1.02 -6.64
C ASP A 150 -13.01 1.21 -7.25
N MET A 151 -12.43 0.18 -7.87
CA MET A 151 -11.11 0.23 -8.50
C MET A 151 -11.25 0.62 -9.97
N ALA A 152 -10.36 1.51 -10.44
CA ALA A 152 -10.24 1.83 -11.85
C ALA A 152 -9.37 0.81 -12.59
N ILE A 153 -8.34 0.26 -11.92
CA ILE A 153 -7.47 -0.77 -12.46
C ILE A 153 -7.24 -1.82 -11.38
N PHE A 154 -7.38 -3.09 -11.76
CA PHE A 154 -6.85 -4.22 -11.00
C PHE A 154 -5.82 -4.93 -11.87
N SER A 155 -4.67 -5.27 -11.28
CA SER A 155 -3.58 -5.93 -11.97
C SER A 155 -2.96 -7.00 -11.11
N LEU A 156 -2.52 -8.07 -11.76
CA LEU A 156 -1.85 -9.21 -11.15
C LEU A 156 -0.57 -9.52 -11.92
N PRO A 157 0.43 -10.11 -11.28
CA PRO A 157 1.65 -10.52 -11.97
C PRO A 157 1.42 -11.71 -12.92
N ALA A 158 0.36 -12.49 -12.72
CA ALA A 158 0.07 -13.70 -13.48
C ALA A 158 -1.45 -13.98 -13.54
N GLN A 159 -1.91 -14.59 -14.64
CA GLN A 159 -3.33 -14.80 -14.92
C GLN A 159 -3.94 -15.87 -14.01
N GLU A 160 -3.17 -16.89 -13.64
CA GLU A 160 -3.56 -18.02 -12.80
C GLU A 160 -3.98 -17.54 -11.40
N ARG A 161 -3.44 -16.41 -10.94
CA ARG A 161 -3.80 -15.83 -9.64
C ARG A 161 -5.20 -15.22 -9.62
N LYS A 162 -5.81 -15.00 -10.78
CA LYS A 162 -7.16 -14.41 -10.89
C LYS A 162 -8.20 -15.24 -10.13
N GLU A 163 -8.03 -16.56 -10.06
CA GLU A 163 -8.96 -17.48 -9.39
C GLU A 163 -9.18 -17.15 -7.90
N TYR A 164 -8.18 -16.59 -7.22
CA TYR A 164 -8.28 -16.24 -5.80
C TYR A 164 -9.10 -14.96 -5.52
N PHE A 165 -9.37 -14.18 -6.57
CA PHE A 165 -10.04 -12.88 -6.51
C PHE A 165 -11.44 -12.89 -7.13
N GLN A 166 -11.94 -14.07 -7.51
CA GLN A 166 -13.32 -14.31 -7.98
C GLN A 166 -14.28 -14.58 -6.81
#